data_AF-A0A2K8P3F4-F1
#
_entry.id   AF-A0A2K8P3F4-F1
#
_cell.length_a   1.000
_cell.length_b   1.000
_cell.length_c   1.000
_cell.angle_alpha   90.00
_cell.angle_beta   90.00
_cell.angle_gamma   90.00
#
_symmetry.space_group_name_H-M   'P 1'
#
loop_
_entity.id
_entity.type
_entity.pdbx_description
1 polymer ?
#
loop_
_entity_poly.entity_id
_entity_poly.type
_entity_poly.pdbx_seq_one_letter_code
_entity_poly.pdbx_strand_id
1 'polypeptide(L)'
;MNHNFELKDKKIWIRLYWIALTILIGSLIIATFYDYQITNFFAQGMNNYFLRQIVNFVSSGGNFVITIPIGIIAATILETVYFKYKIKNNFIKLTPYVLLIIGLIFFGSLYCIQKASYTFSEDIKNNTLNSIWIKTLTTWKEPIIICSIWIILMTAILSYGTFFFRIKFASRNDILESKYWIGALEMLTVFLLSYFTVLVLKIFFARPFYFSVEYRNLFGMSDSNQIEHLFDGLTVENYTNHQGAKLLIDLYLQTEGLELNDENFKLASNWMAETLWQIPYGPAPEPTWRWTYWFIPNIFSRVDSHTINDGVIYWSSQAFNGDFPSGHIEVPLSIFGTFFIIKRSGSVNFKNKKIILFTILTSIMFVLTFFFMIVYRFHWITDMIFTPILYFLFLPIAYFKTEKWVYEIFFRFNKNKEVLIKNNGNIIEFKIAMNKEAVVFKTKKKGKKAFKYEYKIKAKYPNLSIKRI
;
A
#
# COMPACT_ATOMS: atom_id res chain seq x y z
N MET A 1 -11.79 0.04 41.68
CA MET A 1 -12.72 -0.01 40.53
C MET A 1 -12.04 0.14 39.17
N ASN A 2 -11.06 1.05 39.00
CA ASN A 2 -10.36 1.27 37.71
C ASN A 2 -9.63 0.05 37.12
N HIS A 3 -8.99 -0.79 37.95
CA HIS A 3 -8.21 -1.93 37.42
C HIS A 3 -9.07 -3.06 36.82
N ASN A 4 -10.28 -3.29 37.35
CA ASN A 4 -11.23 -4.25 36.78
C ASN A 4 -11.84 -3.73 35.47
N PHE A 5 -11.96 -2.40 35.32
CA PHE A 5 -12.42 -1.78 34.08
C PHE A 5 -11.37 -1.93 32.96
N GLU A 6 -10.10 -1.64 33.24
CA GLU A 6 -8.99 -1.84 32.28
C GLU A 6 -8.85 -3.29 31.79
N LEU A 7 -9.02 -4.27 32.69
CA LEU A 7 -8.97 -5.69 32.33
C LEU A 7 -10.18 -6.12 31.48
N LYS A 8 -11.37 -5.58 31.76
CA LYS A 8 -12.60 -5.87 31.02
C LYS A 8 -12.54 -5.30 29.61
N ASP A 9 -12.12 -4.05 29.46
CA ASP A 9 -11.95 -3.40 28.16
C ASP A 9 -10.91 -4.12 27.31
N LYS A 10 -9.79 -4.52 27.92
CA LYS A 10 -8.75 -5.31 27.24
C LYS A 10 -9.29 -6.63 26.68
N LYS A 11 -10.17 -7.33 27.41
CA LYS A 11 -10.81 -8.57 26.93
C LYS A 11 -11.75 -8.31 25.74
N ILE A 12 -12.49 -7.20 25.75
CA ILE A 12 -13.40 -6.84 24.66
C ILE A 12 -12.62 -6.58 23.37
N TRP A 13 -11.54 -5.78 23.42
CA TRP A 13 -10.73 -5.49 22.24
C TRP A 13 -10.07 -6.73 21.65
N ILE A 14 -9.56 -7.64 22.48
CA ILE A 14 -9.01 -8.92 22.02
C ILE A 14 -10.11 -9.75 21.33
N ARG A 15 -11.32 -9.79 21.90
CA ARG A 15 -12.45 -10.50 21.28
C ARG A 15 -12.83 -9.89 19.93
N LEU A 16 -12.94 -8.56 19.85
CA LEU A 16 -13.24 -7.86 18.60
C LEU A 16 -12.17 -8.10 17.52
N TYR A 17 -10.89 -8.08 17.91
CA TYR A 17 -9.78 -8.42 17.01
C TYR A 17 -9.95 -9.82 16.42
N TRP A 18 -10.21 -10.85 17.25
CA TRP A 18 -10.40 -12.21 16.78
C TRP A 18 -11.67 -12.39 15.95
N ILE A 19 -12.75 -11.72 16.29
CA ILE A 19 -13.98 -11.71 15.48
C ILE A 19 -13.69 -11.12 14.10
N ALA A 20 -13.04 -9.95 14.03
CA ALA A 20 -12.68 -9.32 12.77
C ALA A 20 -11.77 -10.21 11.92
N LEU A 21 -10.74 -10.82 12.53
CA LEU A 21 -9.84 -11.74 11.83
C LEU A 21 -10.58 -12.99 11.33
N THR A 22 -11.49 -13.55 12.12
CA THR A 22 -12.31 -14.70 11.71
C THR A 22 -13.22 -14.36 10.54
N ILE A 23 -13.86 -13.18 10.57
CA ILE A 23 -14.67 -12.68 9.46
C ILE A 23 -13.81 -12.52 8.20
N LEU A 24 -12.64 -11.89 8.31
CA LEU A 24 -11.74 -11.69 7.16
C LEU A 24 -11.28 -13.02 6.56
N ILE A 25 -10.87 -13.99 7.39
CA ILE A 25 -10.44 -15.32 6.92
C ILE A 25 -11.62 -16.08 6.30
N GLY A 26 -12.80 -16.05 6.93
CA GLY A 26 -14.01 -16.66 6.36
C GLY A 26 -14.39 -16.05 5.01
N SER A 27 -14.35 -14.72 4.91
CA SER A 27 -14.58 -14.00 3.66
C SER A 27 -13.54 -14.34 2.59
N LEU A 28 -12.26 -14.49 2.95
CA LEU A 28 -11.21 -14.91 2.03
C LEU A 28 -11.49 -16.31 1.46
N ILE A 29 -11.86 -17.26 2.33
CA ILE A 29 -12.19 -18.64 1.93
C ILE A 29 -13.37 -18.65 0.97
N ILE A 30 -14.47 -17.94 1.30
CA ILE A 30 -15.65 -17.85 0.44
C ILE A 30 -15.29 -17.17 -0.88
N ALA A 31 -14.63 -16.02 -0.83
CA ALA A 31 -14.26 -15.23 -2.00
C ALA A 31 -13.37 -16.01 -2.98
N THR A 32 -12.50 -16.90 -2.48
CA THR A 32 -11.64 -17.74 -3.33
C THR A 32 -12.43 -18.53 -4.37
N PHE A 33 -13.66 -18.95 -4.05
CA PHE A 33 -14.52 -19.70 -4.98
C PHE A 33 -15.36 -18.83 -5.91
N TYR A 34 -15.53 -17.54 -5.59
CA TYR A 34 -16.45 -16.63 -6.28
C TYR A 34 -15.78 -15.36 -6.85
N ASP A 35 -14.44 -15.27 -6.81
CA ASP A 35 -13.66 -14.12 -7.25
C ASP A 35 -14.10 -13.62 -8.64
N TYR A 36 -14.23 -14.54 -9.60
CA TYR A 36 -14.64 -14.20 -10.97
C TYR A 36 -16.06 -13.61 -11.02
N GLN A 37 -17.03 -14.27 -10.39
CA GLN A 37 -18.42 -13.84 -10.38
C GLN A 37 -18.57 -12.47 -9.71
N ILE A 38 -17.86 -12.26 -8.60
CA ILE A 38 -17.84 -11.01 -7.83
C ILE A 38 -17.26 -9.87 -8.68
N THR A 39 -16.07 -10.08 -9.25
CA THR A 39 -15.40 -9.10 -10.10
C THR A 39 -16.21 -8.81 -11.38
N ASN A 40 -16.85 -9.82 -11.96
CA ASN A 40 -17.70 -9.65 -13.13
C ASN A 40 -18.92 -8.79 -12.84
N PHE A 41 -19.57 -9.02 -11.72
CA PHE A 41 -20.68 -8.20 -11.24
C PHE A 41 -20.26 -6.74 -11.03
N PHE A 42 -19.17 -6.49 -10.30
CA PHE A 42 -18.74 -5.12 -9.99
C PHE A 42 -18.24 -4.33 -11.20
N ALA A 43 -17.63 -4.99 -12.18
CA ALA A 43 -17.14 -4.31 -13.38
C ALA A 43 -18.25 -3.74 -14.27
N GLN A 44 -19.49 -4.20 -14.14
CA GLN A 44 -20.65 -3.55 -14.78
C GLN A 44 -20.78 -2.08 -14.34
N GLY A 45 -20.24 -1.72 -13.17
CA GLY A 45 -20.15 -0.34 -12.70
C GLY A 45 -19.35 0.59 -13.61
N MET A 46 -18.41 0.08 -14.41
CA MET A 46 -17.62 0.88 -15.36
C MET A 46 -18.45 1.44 -16.53
N ASN A 47 -19.62 0.85 -16.79
CA ASN A 47 -20.59 1.37 -17.75
C ASN A 47 -21.23 2.69 -17.27
N ASN A 48 -21.23 2.93 -15.97
CA ASN A 48 -21.71 4.18 -15.39
C ASN A 48 -20.57 5.22 -15.38
N TYR A 49 -20.77 6.34 -16.09
CA TYR A 49 -19.77 7.41 -16.20
C TYR A 49 -19.32 7.93 -14.82
N PHE A 50 -20.26 8.17 -13.90
CA PHE A 50 -19.95 8.69 -12.57
C PHE A 50 -19.07 7.72 -11.77
N LEU A 51 -19.44 6.43 -11.72
CA LEU A 51 -18.62 5.41 -11.06
C LEU A 51 -17.23 5.31 -11.68
N ARG A 52 -17.13 5.34 -13.02
CA ARG A 52 -15.85 5.37 -13.73
C ARG A 52 -14.97 6.54 -13.31
N GLN A 53 -15.54 7.75 -13.17
CA GLN A 53 -14.78 8.92 -12.71
C GLN A 53 -14.29 8.76 -11.27
N ILE A 54 -15.10 8.19 -10.37
CA ILE A 54 -14.63 7.95 -9.00
C ILE A 54 -13.53 6.87 -8.98
N VAL A 55 -13.65 5.82 -9.79
CA VAL A 55 -12.61 4.80 -9.93
C VAL A 55 -11.30 5.43 -10.38
N ASN A 56 -11.33 6.24 -11.43
CA ASN A 56 -10.16 6.96 -11.94
C ASN A 56 -9.57 7.90 -10.88
N PHE A 57 -10.44 8.59 -10.13
CA PHE A 57 -10.04 9.43 -9.01
C PHE A 57 -9.29 8.62 -7.94
N VAL A 58 -9.85 7.52 -7.45
CA VAL A 58 -9.22 6.74 -6.37
C VAL A 58 -7.97 6.00 -6.84
N SER A 59 -7.98 5.46 -8.05
CA SER A 59 -6.80 4.84 -8.67
C SER A 59 -5.62 5.82 -8.76
N SER A 60 -5.87 7.02 -9.28
CA SER A 60 -4.85 8.08 -9.34
C SER A 60 -4.39 8.51 -7.95
N GLY A 61 -5.32 8.54 -6.98
CA GLY A 61 -5.08 8.93 -5.60
C GLY A 61 -4.21 7.97 -4.80
N GLY A 62 -4.23 6.67 -5.10
CA GLY A 62 -3.53 5.65 -4.31
C GLY A 62 -2.05 5.98 -4.06
N ASN A 63 -1.37 6.51 -5.09
CA ASN A 63 0.03 6.93 -5.03
C ASN A 63 0.26 8.12 -4.09
N PHE A 64 -0.73 9.00 -3.94
CA PHE A 64 -0.65 10.17 -3.07
C PHE A 64 -0.87 9.82 -1.61
N VAL A 65 -1.82 8.91 -1.34
CA VAL A 65 -2.27 8.62 0.02
C VAL A 65 -1.13 8.03 0.88
N ILE A 66 -0.15 7.34 0.29
CA ILE A 66 1.00 6.77 1.03
C ILE A 66 1.85 7.83 1.76
N THR A 67 1.82 9.08 1.26
CA THR A 67 2.53 10.19 1.90
C THR A 67 1.92 10.59 3.24
N ILE A 68 0.63 10.33 3.47
CA ILE A 68 -0.07 10.67 4.71
C ILE A 68 0.48 9.89 5.91
N PRO A 69 0.52 8.53 5.92
CA PRO A 69 1.05 7.80 7.06
C PRO A 69 2.54 8.08 7.27
N ILE A 70 3.34 8.21 6.20
CA ILE A 70 4.75 8.59 6.28
C ILE A 70 4.91 9.97 6.94
N GLY A 71 4.11 10.94 6.51
CA GLY A 71 4.10 12.30 7.07
C GLY A 71 3.74 12.32 8.55
N ILE A 72 2.72 11.58 8.97
CA ILE A 72 2.31 11.46 10.39
C ILE A 72 3.44 10.86 11.24
N ILE A 73 4.06 9.77 10.76
CA ILE A 73 5.17 9.10 11.46
C ILE A 73 6.36 10.08 11.58
N ALA A 74 6.80 10.64 10.46
CA ALA A 74 7.95 11.53 10.40
C ALA A 74 7.74 12.78 11.25
N ALA A 75 6.60 13.45 11.14
CA ALA A 75 6.29 14.65 11.92
C ALA A 75 6.28 14.36 13.43
N THR A 76 5.66 13.25 13.86
CA THR A 76 5.63 12.86 15.28
C THR A 76 7.04 12.60 15.83
N ILE A 77 7.89 11.91 15.05
CA ILE A 77 9.28 11.62 15.44
C ILE A 77 10.11 12.90 15.47
N LEU A 78 10.07 13.72 14.42
CA LEU A 78 10.85 14.94 14.29
C LEU A 78 10.51 15.96 15.38
N GLU A 79 9.23 16.19 15.64
CA GLU A 79 8.81 17.07 16.73
C GLU A 79 9.25 16.52 18.09
N THR A 80 9.14 15.21 18.29
CA THR A 80 9.70 14.60 19.50
C THR A 80 11.21 14.80 19.59
N VAL A 81 11.98 14.62 18.52
CA VAL A 81 13.43 14.80 18.56
C VAL A 81 13.80 16.24 18.88
N TYR A 82 13.11 17.20 18.26
CA TYR A 82 13.31 18.63 18.48
C TYR A 82 13.07 19.01 19.96
N PHE A 83 11.97 18.54 20.57
CA PHE A 83 11.64 18.85 21.97
C PHE A 83 12.36 17.98 22.99
N LYS A 84 12.40 16.65 22.79
CA LYS A 84 13.00 15.67 23.72
C LYS A 84 14.49 15.89 23.90
N TYR A 85 15.20 16.05 22.79
CA TYR A 85 16.65 16.14 22.81
C TYR A 85 17.12 17.59 22.72
N LYS A 86 16.19 18.57 22.69
CA LYS A 86 16.47 20.00 22.56
C LYS A 86 17.44 20.30 21.40
N ILE A 87 17.38 19.50 20.34
CA ILE A 87 18.25 19.66 19.18
C ILE A 87 17.73 20.86 18.40
N LYS A 88 18.25 22.04 18.72
CA LYS A 88 17.93 23.31 18.05
C LYS A 88 18.65 23.43 16.70
N ASN A 89 18.52 22.40 15.86
CA ASN A 89 19.05 22.43 14.51
C ASN A 89 17.97 23.00 13.57
N ASN A 90 18.31 24.07 12.85
CA ASN A 90 17.43 24.68 11.83
C ASN A 90 16.99 23.66 10.78
N PHE A 91 17.83 22.68 10.46
CA PHE A 91 17.48 21.58 9.56
C PHE A 91 16.29 20.79 10.07
N ILE A 92 16.32 20.29 11.32
CA ILE A 92 15.22 19.51 11.94
C ILE A 92 13.94 20.34 12.01
N LYS A 93 14.07 21.64 12.30
CA LYS A 93 12.93 22.58 12.31
C LYS A 93 12.31 22.74 10.91
N LEU A 94 13.12 22.72 9.85
CA LEU A 94 12.66 22.89 8.47
C LEU A 94 12.22 21.57 7.82
N THR A 95 12.70 20.42 8.29
CA THR A 95 12.45 19.11 7.69
C THR A 95 10.96 18.81 7.44
N PRO A 96 10.00 19.08 8.36
CA PRO A 96 8.59 18.84 8.07
C PRO A 96 8.06 19.65 6.87
N TYR A 97 8.53 20.90 6.71
CA TYR A 97 8.17 21.75 5.57
C TYR A 97 8.82 21.28 4.28
N VAL A 98 10.07 20.83 4.34
CA VAL A 98 10.76 20.24 3.20
C VAL A 98 10.07 18.95 2.76
N LEU A 99 9.68 18.08 3.70
CA LEU A 99 8.92 16.87 3.39
C LEU A 99 7.55 17.18 2.78
N LEU A 100 6.90 18.25 3.21
CA LEU A 100 5.67 18.74 2.60
C LEU A 100 5.91 19.22 1.16
N ILE A 101 6.92 20.05 0.93
CA ILE A 101 7.25 20.57 -0.42
C ILE A 101 7.65 19.42 -1.35
N ILE A 102 8.52 18.51 -0.89
CA ILE A 102 8.92 17.33 -1.66
C ILE A 102 7.71 16.43 -1.90
N GLY A 103 6.87 16.16 -0.90
CA GLY A 103 5.68 15.34 -1.08
C GLY A 103 4.74 15.89 -2.15
N LEU A 104 4.57 17.22 -2.21
CA LEU A 104 3.72 17.88 -3.19
C LEU A 104 4.34 17.95 -4.59
N ILE A 105 5.62 18.34 -4.68
CA ILE A 105 6.33 18.47 -5.95
C ILE A 105 6.57 17.09 -6.58
N PHE A 106 7.04 16.13 -5.76
CA PHE A 106 7.59 14.88 -6.27
C PHE A 106 6.51 13.86 -6.63
N PHE A 107 5.43 13.75 -5.85
CA PHE A 107 4.38 12.77 -6.14
C PHE A 107 3.23 13.35 -6.95
N GLY A 108 2.90 14.62 -6.76
CA GLY A 108 1.83 15.27 -7.54
C GLY A 108 2.31 15.77 -8.87
N SER A 109 3.24 16.72 -8.87
CA SER A 109 3.64 17.41 -10.09
C SER A 109 4.31 16.46 -11.08
N LEU A 110 5.25 15.63 -10.63
CA LEU A 110 5.97 14.72 -11.54
C LEU A 110 5.07 13.64 -12.13
N TYR A 111 4.14 13.07 -11.35
CA TYR A 111 3.17 12.11 -11.88
C TYR A 111 2.26 12.76 -12.93
N CYS A 112 1.81 13.99 -12.69
CA CYS A 112 1.00 14.74 -13.65
C CYS A 112 1.78 15.11 -14.92
N ILE A 113 3.02 15.59 -14.75
CA ILE A 113 3.90 15.96 -15.86
C ILE A 113 4.21 14.71 -16.69
N GLN A 114 4.58 13.61 -16.05
CA GLN A 114 4.84 12.32 -16.71
C GLN A 114 3.61 11.85 -17.49
N LYS A 115 2.42 11.91 -16.88
CA LYS A 115 1.17 11.51 -17.53
C LYS A 115 0.76 12.44 -18.67
N ALA A 116 1.03 13.74 -18.55
CA ALA A 116 0.74 14.73 -19.58
C ALA A 116 1.77 14.73 -20.72
N SER A 117 3.01 14.27 -20.47
CA SER A 117 4.07 14.21 -21.47
C SER A 117 3.95 13.02 -22.41
N TYR A 118 3.23 11.96 -22.03
CA TYR A 118 3.06 10.79 -22.89
C TYR A 118 2.28 11.14 -24.16
N THR A 119 2.95 11.03 -25.30
CA THR A 119 2.32 11.23 -26.61
C THR A 119 2.05 9.90 -27.31
N PHE A 120 1.06 9.89 -28.21
CA PHE A 120 0.80 8.68 -29.00
C PHE A 120 1.93 8.38 -29.99
N SER A 121 2.66 9.42 -30.45
CA SER A 121 3.86 9.21 -31.29
C SER A 121 4.98 8.47 -30.53
N GLU A 122 5.16 8.76 -29.23
CA GLU A 122 6.10 8.00 -28.40
C GLU A 122 5.63 6.58 -28.13
N ASP A 123 4.32 6.37 -27.97
CA ASP A 123 3.72 5.03 -27.88
C ASP A 123 4.01 4.22 -29.15
N ILE A 124 3.85 4.81 -30.34
CA ILE A 124 4.17 4.15 -31.62
C ILE A 124 5.65 3.77 -31.68
N LYS A 125 6.54 4.74 -31.48
CA LYS A 125 7.99 4.54 -31.60
C LYS A 125 8.55 3.49 -30.65
N ASN A 126 7.95 3.37 -29.48
CA ASN A 126 8.42 2.46 -28.43
C ASN A 126 7.54 1.20 -28.29
N ASN A 127 6.56 0.99 -29.17
CA ASN A 127 5.59 -0.11 -29.08
C ASN A 127 4.94 -0.23 -27.68
N THR A 128 4.50 0.90 -27.11
CA THR A 128 3.83 0.94 -25.79
C THR A 128 2.41 1.51 -25.88
N LEU A 129 1.60 1.32 -24.84
CA LEU A 129 0.25 1.91 -24.74
C LEU A 129 0.11 2.97 -23.64
N ASN A 130 1.22 3.60 -23.23
CA ASN A 130 1.25 4.45 -22.04
C ASN A 130 0.33 5.68 -22.17
N SER A 131 0.30 6.32 -23.34
CA SER A 131 -0.58 7.44 -23.63
C SER A 131 -2.03 7.00 -23.87
N ILE A 132 -2.24 5.78 -24.40
CA ILE A 132 -3.57 5.28 -24.78
C ILE A 132 -4.38 4.86 -23.56
N TRP A 133 -3.75 4.18 -22.58
CA TRP A 133 -4.42 3.85 -21.32
C TRP A 133 -4.97 5.08 -20.59
N ILE A 134 -4.32 6.24 -20.77
CA ILE A 134 -4.77 7.51 -20.19
C ILE A 134 -5.96 8.07 -21.00
N LYS A 135 -6.01 7.83 -22.31
CA LYS A 135 -7.03 8.36 -23.23
C LYS A 135 -8.28 7.48 -23.36
N THR A 136 -8.16 6.17 -23.14
CA THR A 136 -9.29 5.22 -23.22
C THR A 136 -10.20 5.29 -22.01
N LEU A 137 -9.65 5.60 -20.84
CA LEU A 137 -10.41 5.66 -19.59
C LEU A 137 -11.10 7.00 -19.37
N THR A 138 -10.63 8.03 -20.06
CA THR A 138 -10.97 9.43 -19.80
C THR A 138 -10.66 10.34 -20.98
N THR A 139 -11.38 11.44 -21.13
CA THR A 139 -10.94 12.51 -22.05
C THR A 139 -9.61 13.10 -21.57
N TRP A 140 -8.74 13.62 -22.45
CA TRP A 140 -7.41 14.17 -22.06
C TRP A 140 -7.47 15.21 -20.92
N LYS A 141 -8.62 15.88 -20.75
CA LYS A 141 -8.85 16.87 -19.69
C LYS A 141 -9.11 16.24 -18.32
N GLU A 142 -9.74 15.07 -18.28
CA GLU A 142 -10.21 14.42 -17.04
C GLU A 142 -9.07 13.97 -16.11
N PRO A 143 -7.99 13.29 -16.56
CA PRO A 143 -6.86 12.96 -15.70
C PRO A 143 -6.20 14.20 -15.12
N ILE A 144 -6.04 15.26 -15.93
CA ILE A 144 -5.46 16.52 -15.48
C ILE A 144 -6.33 17.14 -14.38
N ILE A 145 -7.66 17.14 -14.55
CA ILE A 145 -8.61 17.63 -13.53
C ILE A 145 -8.53 16.78 -12.26
N ILE A 146 -8.60 15.45 -12.37
CA ILE A 146 -8.50 14.51 -11.25
C ILE A 146 -7.21 14.72 -10.47
N CYS A 147 -6.09 14.79 -11.19
CA CYS A 147 -4.78 15.04 -10.62
C CYS A 147 -4.69 16.40 -9.94
N SER A 148 -5.25 17.45 -10.55
CA SER A 148 -5.28 18.79 -9.97
C SER A 148 -6.08 18.82 -8.66
N ILE A 149 -7.23 18.12 -8.63
CA ILE A 149 -8.03 17.95 -7.41
C ILE A 149 -7.20 17.23 -6.34
N TRP A 150 -6.51 16.15 -6.69
CA TRP A 150 -5.62 15.44 -5.75
C TRP A 150 -4.50 16.32 -5.21
N ILE A 151 -3.84 17.09 -6.06
CA ILE A 151 -2.80 18.04 -5.63
C ILE A 151 -3.37 19.03 -4.62
N ILE A 152 -4.55 19.61 -4.89
CA ILE A 152 -5.20 20.57 -3.99
C ILE A 152 -5.56 19.88 -2.65
N LEU A 153 -6.20 18.72 -2.69
CA LEU A 153 -6.58 17.97 -1.49
C LEU A 153 -5.37 17.56 -0.65
N MET A 154 -4.32 17.04 -1.29
CA MET A 154 -3.09 16.63 -0.61
C MET A 154 -2.33 17.83 -0.06
N THR A 155 -2.29 18.95 -0.79
CA THR A 155 -1.73 20.21 -0.28
C THR A 155 -2.46 20.66 0.97
N ALA A 156 -3.79 20.64 0.96
CA ALA A 156 -4.60 21.02 2.11
C ALA A 156 -4.34 20.07 3.31
N ILE A 157 -4.37 18.76 3.09
CA ILE A 157 -4.15 17.74 4.14
C ILE A 157 -2.74 17.87 4.74
N LEU A 158 -1.71 17.91 3.91
CA LEU A 158 -0.32 17.99 4.36
C LEU A 158 -0.03 19.33 5.03
N SER A 159 -0.55 20.45 4.49
CA SER A 159 -0.37 21.78 5.08
C SER A 159 -1.05 21.88 6.45
N TYR A 160 -2.29 21.40 6.55
CA TYR A 160 -3.00 21.33 7.82
C TYR A 160 -2.27 20.41 8.82
N GLY A 161 -1.83 19.23 8.37
CA GLY A 161 -1.06 18.30 9.19
C GLY A 161 0.22 18.93 9.72
N THR A 162 0.98 19.61 8.85
CA THR A 162 2.23 20.29 9.21
C THR A 162 1.97 21.42 10.20
N PHE A 163 0.97 22.27 9.95
CA PHE A 163 0.54 23.30 10.90
C PHE A 163 0.14 22.70 12.25
N PHE A 164 -0.66 21.64 12.24
CA PHE A 164 -1.09 20.96 13.45
C PHE A 164 0.10 20.41 14.25
N PHE A 165 0.99 19.66 13.61
CA PHE A 165 2.16 19.09 14.29
C PHE A 165 3.08 20.19 14.82
N ARG A 166 3.29 21.26 14.05
CA ARG A 166 4.23 22.32 14.42
C ARG A 166 3.74 23.26 15.50
N ILE A 167 2.44 23.55 15.54
CA ILE A 167 1.88 24.54 16.47
C ILE A 167 1.16 23.85 17.62
N LYS A 168 0.24 22.92 17.32
CA LYS A 168 -0.63 22.32 18.33
C LYS A 168 -0.02 21.10 18.99
N PHE A 169 0.63 20.22 18.24
CA PHE A 169 1.26 19.04 18.84
C PHE A 169 2.52 19.44 19.60
N ALA A 170 3.40 20.25 18.98
CA ALA A 170 4.62 20.80 19.57
C ALA A 170 4.45 21.57 20.89
N SER A 171 3.31 22.24 21.09
CA SER A 171 3.02 23.01 22.31
C SER A 171 2.54 22.15 23.48
N ARG A 172 2.37 20.84 23.27
CA ARG A 172 1.96 19.94 24.34
C ARG A 172 3.13 19.63 25.28
N ASN A 173 2.88 19.73 26.58
CA ASN A 173 3.86 19.39 27.59
C ASN A 173 4.02 17.87 27.78
N ASP A 174 2.99 17.09 27.40
CA ASP A 174 2.95 15.64 27.60
C ASP A 174 3.58 14.85 26.44
N ILE A 175 4.22 15.49 25.45
CA ILE A 175 4.76 14.77 24.27
C ILE A 175 5.73 13.66 24.69
N LEU A 176 6.56 13.97 25.68
CA LEU A 176 7.59 13.09 26.20
C LEU A 176 7.02 12.05 27.17
N GLU A 177 6.17 12.50 28.09
CA GLU A 177 5.56 11.68 29.14
C GLU A 177 4.66 10.60 28.55
N SER A 178 3.81 10.98 27.58
CA SER A 178 2.90 10.09 26.88
C SER A 178 3.62 9.19 25.85
N LYS A 179 4.88 9.50 25.50
CA LYS A 179 5.70 8.75 24.53
C LYS A 179 5.04 8.58 23.15
N TYR A 180 4.46 9.64 22.58
CA TYR A 180 3.81 9.58 21.25
C TYR A 180 4.71 9.05 20.13
N TRP A 181 6.01 9.32 20.21
CA TRP A 181 7.02 8.79 19.30
C TRP A 181 7.13 7.26 19.30
N ILE A 182 6.87 6.59 20.43
CA ILE A 182 6.75 5.13 20.45
C ILE A 182 5.54 4.70 19.63
N GLY A 183 4.41 5.40 19.77
CA GLY A 183 3.21 5.17 18.95
C GLY A 183 3.48 5.35 17.45
N ALA A 184 4.26 6.36 17.07
CA ALA A 184 4.67 6.55 15.69
C ALA A 184 5.59 5.42 15.19
N LEU A 185 6.48 4.91 16.04
CA LEU A 185 7.30 3.74 15.71
C LEU A 185 6.48 2.44 15.63
N GLU A 186 5.43 2.29 16.43
CA GLU A 186 4.48 1.17 16.34
C GLU A 186 3.76 1.20 14.98
N MET A 187 3.25 2.36 14.59
CA MET A 187 2.67 2.59 13.27
C MET A 187 3.67 2.28 12.15
N LEU A 188 4.92 2.78 12.26
CA LEU A 188 5.99 2.48 11.31
C LEU A 188 6.32 0.98 11.25
N THR A 189 6.29 0.29 12.38
CA THR A 189 6.58 -1.15 12.45
C THR A 189 5.53 -1.93 11.68
N VAL A 190 4.24 -1.63 11.87
CA VAL A 190 3.18 -2.29 11.07
C VAL A 190 3.38 -1.97 9.61
N PHE A 191 3.50 -0.69 9.25
CA PHE A 191 3.67 -0.22 7.87
C PHE A 191 4.82 -0.93 7.17
N LEU A 192 6.00 -1.03 7.79
CA LEU A 192 7.16 -1.69 7.18
C LEU A 192 6.97 -3.19 7.05
N LEU A 193 6.45 -3.87 8.09
CA LEU A 193 6.25 -5.32 8.05
C LEU A 193 5.21 -5.71 7.00
N SER A 194 4.10 -4.99 6.93
CA SER A 194 3.04 -5.25 5.96
C SER A 194 3.50 -4.94 4.54
N TYR A 195 4.06 -3.76 4.26
CA TYR A 195 4.56 -3.41 2.93
C TYR A 195 5.69 -4.32 2.46
N PHE A 196 6.63 -4.65 3.34
CA PHE A 196 7.70 -5.58 3.00
C PHE A 196 7.12 -6.96 2.66
N THR A 197 6.13 -7.41 3.42
CA THR A 197 5.44 -8.68 3.12
C THR A 197 4.68 -8.61 1.81
N VAL A 198 3.98 -7.52 1.50
CA VAL A 198 3.33 -7.31 0.19
C VAL A 198 4.37 -7.36 -0.93
N LEU A 199 5.49 -6.64 -0.80
CA LEU A 199 6.57 -6.62 -1.78
C LEU A 199 7.14 -8.02 -2.00
N VAL A 200 7.46 -8.75 -0.92
CA VAL A 200 7.94 -10.12 -1.00
C VAL A 200 6.88 -10.98 -1.67
N LEU A 201 5.63 -11.00 -1.20
CA LEU A 201 4.61 -11.86 -1.77
C LEU A 201 4.34 -11.55 -3.23
N LYS A 202 4.37 -10.30 -3.69
CA LYS A 202 4.26 -9.96 -5.12
C LYS A 202 5.38 -10.55 -5.98
N ILE A 203 6.57 -10.78 -5.41
CA ILE A 203 7.68 -11.44 -6.11
C ILE A 203 7.43 -12.96 -6.22
N PHE A 204 6.84 -13.56 -5.19
CA PHE A 204 6.68 -15.02 -5.08
C PHE A 204 5.33 -15.54 -5.57
N PHE A 205 4.31 -14.70 -5.58
CA PHE A 205 2.94 -15.02 -5.93
C PHE A 205 2.51 -14.08 -7.05
N ALA A 206 2.25 -14.66 -8.21
CA ALA A 206 1.61 -13.97 -9.31
C ALA A 206 0.30 -14.67 -9.56
N ARG A 207 -0.77 -13.90 -9.77
CA ARG A 207 -2.08 -14.45 -10.06
C ARG A 207 -2.56 -13.82 -11.36
N PRO A 208 -2.89 -14.62 -12.39
CA PRO A 208 -3.49 -14.07 -13.60
C PRO A 208 -4.72 -13.25 -13.20
N PHE A 209 -4.83 -12.05 -13.77
CA PHE A 209 -5.83 -11.09 -13.38
C PHE A 209 -6.70 -10.75 -14.60
N TYR A 210 -8.02 -10.84 -14.44
CA TYR A 210 -8.94 -10.71 -15.56
C TYR A 210 -9.29 -9.23 -15.68
N PHE A 211 -8.65 -8.52 -16.61
CA PHE A 211 -9.21 -7.24 -17.04
C PHE A 211 -10.62 -7.46 -17.58
N SER A 212 -11.49 -6.45 -17.47
CA SER A 212 -12.86 -6.49 -18.01
C SER A 212 -12.91 -6.46 -19.52
N VAL A 213 -11.75 -6.42 -20.14
CA VAL A 213 -11.53 -6.31 -21.57
C VAL A 213 -11.34 -7.72 -22.11
N GLU A 214 -12.29 -8.20 -22.89
CA GLU A 214 -12.07 -9.36 -23.75
C GLU A 214 -11.20 -8.91 -24.92
N TYR A 215 -9.87 -9.03 -24.79
CA TYR A 215 -8.93 -8.49 -25.77
C TYR A 215 -9.19 -9.01 -27.19
N ARG A 216 -9.59 -10.29 -27.33
CA ARG A 216 -9.96 -10.85 -28.64
C ARG A 216 -11.14 -10.12 -29.27
N ASN A 217 -12.21 -9.87 -28.52
CA ASN A 217 -13.37 -9.12 -29.03
C ASN A 217 -13.07 -7.62 -29.19
N LEU A 218 -12.30 -7.03 -28.27
CA LEU A 218 -11.97 -5.61 -28.29
C LEU A 218 -11.10 -5.24 -29.50
N PHE A 219 -10.15 -6.11 -29.86
CA PHE A 219 -9.18 -5.86 -30.93
C PHE A 219 -9.42 -6.71 -32.19
N GLY A 220 -10.41 -7.61 -32.19
CA GLY A 220 -10.67 -8.54 -33.30
C GLY A 220 -9.51 -9.51 -33.53
N MET A 221 -8.92 -10.01 -32.44
CA MET A 221 -7.86 -11.02 -32.53
C MET A 221 -8.46 -12.36 -32.98
N SER A 222 -7.72 -13.09 -33.83
CA SER A 222 -8.02 -14.48 -34.17
C SER A 222 -7.82 -15.38 -32.94
N ASP A 223 -8.16 -16.68 -33.05
CA ASP A 223 -7.80 -17.67 -32.01
C ASP A 223 -6.30 -18.05 -32.05
N SER A 224 -5.55 -17.52 -33.02
CA SER A 224 -4.13 -17.75 -33.12
C SER A 224 -3.36 -17.11 -31.97
N ASN A 225 -2.24 -17.75 -31.73
CA ASN A 225 -1.30 -17.50 -30.67
C ASN A 225 0.10 -17.15 -31.23
N GLN A 226 0.20 -16.94 -32.55
CA GLN A 226 1.39 -16.45 -33.21
C GLN A 226 1.18 -14.96 -33.52
N ILE A 227 2.18 -14.12 -33.22
CA ILE A 227 2.09 -12.66 -33.39
C ILE A 227 1.64 -12.30 -34.80
N GLU A 228 2.24 -12.97 -35.79
CA GLU A 228 1.99 -12.75 -37.22
C GLU A 228 0.57 -13.12 -37.66
N HIS A 229 -0.14 -13.94 -36.88
CA HIS A 229 -1.49 -14.43 -37.15
C HIS A 229 -2.54 -13.86 -36.18
N LEU A 230 -2.13 -13.00 -35.24
CA LEU A 230 -2.98 -12.51 -34.16
C LEU A 230 -4.20 -11.74 -34.69
N PHE A 231 -4.09 -11.13 -35.87
CA PHE A 231 -5.14 -10.31 -36.49
C PHE A 231 -5.57 -10.80 -37.88
N ASP A 232 -5.38 -12.07 -38.21
CA ASP A 232 -5.75 -12.63 -39.53
C ASP A 232 -7.25 -12.46 -39.88
N GLY A 233 -8.11 -12.33 -38.87
CA GLY A 233 -9.54 -12.07 -39.05
C GLY A 233 -9.92 -10.59 -39.15
N LEU A 234 -8.98 -9.67 -38.93
CA LEU A 234 -9.20 -8.23 -38.90
C LEU A 234 -8.90 -7.63 -40.28
N THR A 235 -9.86 -6.92 -40.87
CA THR A 235 -9.77 -6.33 -42.22
C THR A 235 -10.16 -4.85 -42.20
N VAL A 236 -9.86 -4.12 -43.28
CA VAL A 236 -10.25 -2.72 -43.45
C VAL A 236 -11.77 -2.53 -43.34
N GLU A 237 -12.56 -3.52 -43.74
CA GLU A 237 -14.02 -3.46 -43.67
C GLU A 237 -14.55 -3.72 -42.26
N ASN A 238 -13.90 -4.60 -41.48
CA ASN A 238 -14.46 -5.08 -40.22
C ASN A 238 -13.81 -4.49 -38.96
N TYR A 239 -12.65 -3.83 -39.05
CA TYR A 239 -11.94 -3.34 -37.86
C TYR A 239 -12.74 -2.32 -37.06
N THR A 240 -13.66 -1.60 -37.72
CA THR A 240 -14.57 -0.65 -37.07
C THR A 240 -15.56 -1.30 -36.11
N ASN A 241 -15.82 -2.61 -36.26
CA ASN A 241 -16.63 -3.40 -35.35
C ASN A 241 -15.91 -3.72 -34.02
N HIS A 242 -14.59 -3.53 -33.98
CA HIS A 242 -13.73 -3.82 -32.84
C HIS A 242 -13.22 -2.50 -32.25
N GLN A 243 -13.86 -2.03 -31.17
CA GLN A 243 -13.64 -0.67 -30.65
C GLN A 243 -12.16 -0.36 -30.32
N GLY A 244 -11.41 -1.33 -29.81
CA GLY A 244 -9.99 -1.15 -29.51
C GLY A 244 -9.13 -1.14 -30.76
N ALA A 245 -9.40 -2.04 -31.72
CA ALA A 245 -8.69 -2.03 -32.99
C ALA A 245 -8.94 -0.73 -33.75
N LYS A 246 -10.20 -0.31 -33.86
CA LYS A 246 -10.58 0.97 -34.45
C LYS A 246 -9.80 2.12 -33.83
N LEU A 247 -9.78 2.21 -32.50
CA LEU A 247 -9.07 3.28 -31.81
C LEU A 247 -7.56 3.27 -32.11
N LEU A 248 -6.91 2.11 -32.03
CA LEU A 248 -5.47 1.99 -32.21
C LEU A 248 -5.05 2.25 -33.66
N ILE A 249 -5.78 1.68 -34.61
CA ILE A 249 -5.51 1.83 -36.04
C ILE A 249 -5.78 3.27 -36.49
N ASP A 250 -6.92 3.86 -36.12
CA ASP A 250 -7.23 5.25 -36.50
C ASP A 250 -6.18 6.23 -35.92
N LEU A 251 -5.75 6.04 -34.67
CA LEU A 251 -4.72 6.87 -34.05
C LEU A 251 -3.34 6.67 -34.68
N TYR A 252 -3.00 5.44 -35.07
CA TYR A 252 -1.76 5.14 -35.79
C TYR A 252 -1.71 5.87 -37.12
N LEU A 253 -2.74 5.68 -37.96
CA LEU A 253 -2.84 6.31 -39.27
C LEU A 253 -2.81 7.84 -39.16
N GLN A 254 -3.57 8.40 -38.21
CA GLN A 254 -3.58 9.84 -37.96
C GLN A 254 -2.20 10.37 -37.55
N THR A 255 -1.46 9.65 -36.71
CA THR A 255 -0.18 10.10 -36.16
C THR A 255 0.94 10.01 -37.19
N GLU A 256 0.93 8.98 -38.04
CA GLU A 256 1.88 8.81 -39.13
C GLU A 256 1.49 9.60 -40.40
N GLY A 257 0.31 10.24 -40.42
CA GLY A 257 -0.17 11.01 -41.57
C GLY A 257 -0.56 10.13 -42.77
N LEU A 258 -1.04 8.91 -42.50
CA LEU A 258 -1.37 7.90 -43.50
C LEU A 258 -2.89 7.86 -43.74
N GLU A 259 -3.28 7.62 -44.99
CA GLU A 259 -4.67 7.34 -45.35
C GLU A 259 -5.00 5.85 -45.15
N LEU A 260 -6.27 5.55 -44.84
CA LEU A 260 -6.73 4.17 -44.68
C LEU A 260 -6.76 3.47 -46.05
N ASN A 261 -5.89 2.48 -46.23
CA ASN A 261 -5.86 1.53 -47.34
C ASN A 261 -5.27 0.19 -46.84
N ASP A 262 -5.29 -0.85 -47.67
CA ASP A 262 -4.85 -2.20 -47.25
C ASP A 262 -3.40 -2.25 -46.75
N GLU A 263 -2.49 -1.50 -47.38
CA GLU A 263 -1.06 -1.46 -47.02
C GLU A 263 -0.86 -0.79 -45.66
N ASN A 264 -1.42 0.40 -45.47
CA ASN A 264 -1.31 1.17 -44.24
C ASN A 264 -2.07 0.51 -43.08
N PHE A 265 -3.19 -0.15 -43.37
CA PHE A 265 -3.92 -0.97 -42.41
C PHE A 265 -3.06 -2.12 -41.92
N LYS A 266 -2.38 -2.83 -42.83
CA LYS A 266 -1.47 -3.91 -42.48
C LYS A 266 -0.33 -3.41 -41.59
N LEU A 267 0.28 -2.27 -41.92
CA LEU A 267 1.30 -1.63 -41.08
C LEU A 267 0.77 -1.32 -39.67
N ALA A 268 -0.41 -0.70 -39.57
CA ALA A 268 -1.05 -0.38 -38.30
C ALA A 268 -1.38 -1.64 -37.48
N SER A 269 -1.87 -2.70 -38.13
CA SER A 269 -2.20 -3.97 -37.47
C SER A 269 -0.97 -4.73 -36.97
N ASN A 270 0.13 -4.69 -37.72
CA ASN A 270 1.41 -5.27 -37.30
C ASN A 270 1.98 -4.50 -36.10
N TRP A 271 1.97 -3.16 -36.16
CA TRP A 271 2.35 -2.32 -35.03
C TRP A 271 1.48 -2.62 -33.79
N MET A 272 0.17 -2.75 -33.97
CA MET A 272 -0.76 -3.11 -32.90
C MET A 272 -0.41 -4.50 -32.32
N ALA A 273 -0.09 -5.50 -33.15
CA ALA A 273 0.33 -6.82 -32.68
C ALA A 273 1.61 -6.77 -31.85
N GLU A 274 2.63 -6.07 -32.33
CA GLU A 274 3.89 -5.88 -31.60
C GLU A 274 3.69 -5.09 -30.29
N THR A 275 2.85 -4.06 -30.32
CA THR A 275 2.57 -3.25 -29.14
C THR A 275 1.81 -4.06 -28.10
N LEU A 276 0.79 -4.83 -28.52
CA LEU A 276 0.01 -5.72 -27.64
C LEU A 276 0.86 -6.88 -27.10
N TRP A 277 1.90 -7.29 -27.85
CA TRP A 277 2.91 -8.24 -27.39
C TRP A 277 3.75 -7.67 -26.26
N GLN A 278 4.19 -6.42 -26.36
CA GLN A 278 5.13 -5.83 -25.40
C GLN A 278 4.47 -5.33 -24.10
N ILE A 279 3.14 -5.28 -24.02
CA ILE A 279 2.48 -4.81 -22.81
C ILE A 279 2.60 -5.89 -21.72
N PRO A 280 2.98 -5.51 -20.47
CA PRO A 280 2.97 -6.43 -19.33
C PRO A 280 1.58 -7.02 -19.02
N TYR A 281 0.53 -6.51 -19.65
CA TYR A 281 -0.86 -6.96 -19.50
C TYR A 281 -1.38 -7.73 -20.72
N GLY A 282 -0.49 -8.33 -21.50
CA GLY A 282 -0.83 -9.09 -22.69
C GLY A 282 -1.66 -10.36 -22.41
N PRO A 283 -2.32 -10.90 -23.46
CA PRO A 283 -3.21 -12.05 -23.36
C PRO A 283 -2.57 -13.38 -22.82
N ALA A 284 -2.82 -13.78 -21.57
CA ALA A 284 -2.46 -14.99 -20.80
C ALA A 284 -3.26 -16.24 -21.23
N PRO A 285 -2.84 -17.51 -21.06
CA PRO A 285 -3.43 -18.71 -21.71
C PRO A 285 -4.91 -19.07 -21.39
N GLU A 286 -5.52 -19.91 -22.26
CA GLU A 286 -6.96 -20.24 -22.37
C GLU A 286 -7.58 -20.90 -21.10
N PRO A 287 -8.93 -21.01 -20.98
CA PRO A 287 -9.66 -20.63 -19.78
C PRO A 287 -9.20 -21.40 -18.53
N THR A 288 -8.83 -20.59 -17.57
CA THR A 288 -8.41 -20.80 -16.18
C THR A 288 -9.33 -21.63 -15.29
N TRP A 289 -10.43 -22.25 -15.76
CA TRP A 289 -11.17 -23.22 -14.94
C TRP A 289 -10.30 -24.42 -14.53
N ARG A 290 -9.19 -24.65 -15.25
CA ARG A 290 -8.16 -25.64 -14.91
C ARG A 290 -6.98 -25.09 -14.10
N TRP A 291 -6.86 -23.77 -13.94
CA TRP A 291 -5.79 -23.18 -13.16
C TRP A 291 -6.20 -23.23 -11.69
N THR A 292 -5.32 -23.75 -10.83
CA THR A 292 -5.55 -23.66 -9.40
C THR A 292 -5.65 -22.19 -9.01
N TYR A 293 -6.63 -21.83 -8.18
CA TYR A 293 -6.88 -20.45 -7.70
C TYR A 293 -5.63 -19.76 -7.12
N TRP A 294 -4.61 -20.55 -6.79
CA TRP A 294 -3.28 -20.13 -6.38
C TRP A 294 -2.26 -20.64 -7.41
N PHE A 295 -1.64 -19.72 -8.15
CA PHE A 295 -0.47 -20.00 -8.97
C PHE A 295 0.77 -19.47 -8.25
N ILE A 296 1.78 -20.32 -8.10
CA ILE A 296 3.08 -19.94 -7.53
C ILE A 296 4.06 -19.95 -8.70
N PRO A 297 4.42 -18.79 -9.28
CA PRO A 297 5.47 -18.75 -10.29
C PRO A 297 6.77 -19.29 -9.69
N ASN A 298 7.52 -20.07 -10.46
CA ASN A 298 8.87 -20.46 -10.05
C ASN A 298 9.75 -19.19 -10.05
N ILE A 299 10.37 -18.89 -8.92
CA ILE A 299 11.06 -17.62 -8.65
C ILE A 299 12.25 -17.35 -9.59
N PHE A 300 12.82 -18.42 -10.15
CA PHE A 300 13.91 -18.37 -11.13
C PHE A 300 13.41 -18.38 -12.56
N SER A 301 12.13 -18.73 -12.75
CA SER A 301 11.39 -18.53 -13.98
C SER A 301 10.48 -17.31 -13.79
N ARG A 302 11.05 -16.15 -13.44
CA ARG A 302 10.56 -14.89 -14.05
C ARG A 302 10.79 -15.01 -15.55
N VAL A 303 10.05 -15.94 -16.12
CA VAL A 303 9.55 -15.94 -17.44
C VAL A 303 8.82 -14.62 -17.45
N ASP A 304 9.48 -13.59 -17.97
CA ASP A 304 8.77 -12.53 -18.68
C ASP A 304 7.62 -13.25 -19.39
N SER A 305 6.42 -12.68 -19.37
CA SER A 305 5.15 -13.21 -19.91
C SER A 305 5.20 -13.84 -21.33
N HIS A 306 6.38 -13.93 -21.92
CA HIS A 306 6.79 -14.30 -23.25
C HIS A 306 7.86 -15.43 -23.32
N THR A 307 8.24 -16.11 -22.23
CA THR A 307 9.22 -17.23 -22.33
C THR A 307 8.61 -18.59 -21.97
N ILE A 308 8.01 -19.24 -22.95
CA ILE A 308 7.86 -20.70 -22.92
C ILE A 308 8.58 -21.27 -24.15
N ASN A 309 9.42 -22.26 -23.87
CA ASN A 309 10.22 -23.04 -24.80
C ASN A 309 9.42 -23.42 -26.06
N ASP A 310 10.09 -23.40 -27.20
CA ASP A 310 9.65 -23.94 -28.50
C ASP A 310 8.82 -23.01 -29.41
N GLY A 311 8.78 -21.71 -29.14
CA GLY A 311 8.22 -20.71 -30.08
C GLY A 311 6.69 -20.73 -30.21
N VAL A 312 6.00 -21.52 -29.39
CA VAL A 312 4.54 -21.56 -29.30
C VAL A 312 4.13 -21.06 -27.92
N ILE A 313 3.68 -19.80 -27.87
CA ILE A 313 3.19 -19.17 -26.65
C ILE A 313 1.69 -19.27 -26.65
N TYR A 314 1.10 -19.90 -25.63
CA TYR A 314 -0.34 -20.03 -25.52
C TYR A 314 -0.93 -18.71 -25.00
N TRP A 315 -1.59 -17.95 -25.86
CA TRP A 315 -2.32 -16.75 -25.45
C TRP A 315 -3.77 -17.07 -25.12
N SER A 316 -4.39 -16.22 -24.31
CA SER A 316 -5.85 -16.04 -24.21
C SER A 316 -6.15 -14.62 -23.88
N SER A 317 -7.39 -14.22 -24.09
CA SER A 317 -7.93 -12.89 -23.94
C SER A 317 -7.72 -12.11 -22.61
N GLN A 318 -6.75 -12.38 -21.73
CA GLN A 318 -6.69 -11.87 -20.32
C GLN A 318 -5.28 -11.44 -19.87
N ALA A 319 -5.06 -10.49 -18.96
CA ALA A 319 -3.68 -10.12 -18.58
C ALA A 319 -3.06 -10.99 -17.46
N PHE A 320 -1.73 -11.11 -17.44
CA PHE A 320 -1.00 -11.64 -16.29
C PHE A 320 -0.48 -10.49 -15.41
N ASN A 321 -0.76 -10.48 -14.09
CA ASN A 321 -0.18 -9.49 -13.19
C ASN A 321 0.27 -10.08 -11.85
N GLY A 322 1.45 -9.66 -11.36
CA GLY A 322 1.96 -9.93 -10.02
C GLY A 322 1.31 -9.04 -8.95
N ASP A 323 -0.02 -9.01 -8.93
CA ASP A 323 -0.78 -8.04 -8.14
C ASP A 323 -1.29 -8.52 -6.80
N PHE A 324 -1.07 -9.79 -6.48
CA PHE A 324 -1.33 -10.35 -5.16
C PHE A 324 -0.12 -10.14 -4.22
N PRO A 325 -0.31 -9.65 -2.99
CA PRO A 325 -1.50 -9.01 -2.45
C PRO A 325 -1.54 -7.51 -2.78
N SER A 326 -2.70 -6.87 -2.56
CA SER A 326 -2.88 -5.46 -2.94
C SER A 326 -2.14 -4.49 -2.00
N GLY A 327 -1.17 -3.75 -2.55
CA GLY A 327 -0.50 -2.64 -1.85
C GLY A 327 -1.39 -1.40 -1.68
N HIS A 328 -2.37 -1.21 -2.57
CA HIS A 328 -3.28 -0.06 -2.51
C HIS A 328 -4.10 -0.03 -1.21
N ILE A 329 -4.49 -1.19 -0.70
CA ILE A 329 -5.21 -1.32 0.58
C ILE A 329 -4.31 -1.13 1.80
N GLU A 330 -3.02 -1.39 1.66
CA GLU A 330 -2.09 -1.25 2.77
C GLU A 330 -1.96 0.21 3.22
N VAL A 331 -2.08 1.16 2.29
CA VAL A 331 -2.05 2.60 2.60
C VAL A 331 -3.16 3.03 3.57
N PRO A 332 -4.46 2.89 3.26
CA PRO A 332 -5.53 3.31 4.17
C PRO A 332 -5.51 2.53 5.48
N LEU A 333 -5.11 1.25 5.47
CA LEU A 333 -4.89 0.48 6.70
C LEU A 333 -3.79 1.10 7.57
N SER A 334 -2.68 1.50 6.97
CA SER A 334 -1.58 2.12 7.70
C SER A 334 -1.96 3.44 8.35
N ILE A 335 -2.91 4.20 7.78
CA ILE A 335 -3.44 5.42 8.41
C ILE A 335 -4.19 5.12 9.71
N PHE A 336 -4.87 3.97 9.83
CA PHE A 336 -5.41 3.51 11.12
C PHE A 336 -4.32 3.30 12.18
N GLY A 337 -3.06 3.11 11.78
CA GLY A 337 -1.93 3.10 12.69
C GLY A 337 -1.76 4.39 13.51
N THR A 338 -2.39 5.50 13.10
CA THR A 338 -2.48 6.74 13.90
C THR A 338 -3.10 6.47 15.28
N PHE A 339 -3.93 5.43 15.44
CA PHE A 339 -4.46 5.03 16.74
C PHE A 339 -3.38 4.59 17.74
N PHE A 340 -2.21 4.10 17.29
CA PHE A 340 -1.07 3.87 18.18
C PHE A 340 -0.59 5.17 18.82
N ILE A 341 -0.55 6.26 18.05
CA ILE A 341 -0.17 7.59 18.54
C ILE A 341 -1.27 8.14 19.45
N ILE A 342 -2.53 8.11 19.03
CA ILE A 342 -3.65 8.65 19.81
C ILE A 342 -3.75 7.95 21.17
N LYS A 343 -3.66 6.62 21.20
CA LYS A 343 -3.69 5.82 22.44
C LYS A 343 -2.67 6.26 23.49
N ARG A 344 -1.49 6.70 23.06
CA ARG A 344 -0.39 7.11 23.94
C ARG A 344 -0.75 8.31 24.82
N SER A 345 -1.74 9.12 24.43
CA SER A 345 -2.28 10.22 25.25
C SER A 345 -2.93 9.82 26.58
N GLY A 346 -3.21 8.52 26.80
CA GLY A 346 -3.75 8.00 28.07
C GLY A 346 -5.21 8.40 28.41
N SER A 347 -5.79 9.37 27.71
CA SER A 347 -7.11 9.95 28.00
C SER A 347 -7.99 10.03 26.75
N VAL A 348 -7.90 9.03 25.87
CA VAL A 348 -8.63 9.02 24.60
C VAL A 348 -10.11 8.81 24.84
N ASN A 349 -10.89 9.88 24.68
CA ASN A 349 -12.33 9.75 24.53
C ASN A 349 -12.66 9.38 23.07
N PHE A 350 -12.87 8.09 22.79
CA PHE A 350 -13.28 7.63 21.45
C PHE A 350 -14.65 8.17 21.00
N LYS A 351 -15.45 8.75 21.91
CA LYS A 351 -16.68 9.50 21.56
C LYS A 351 -16.40 10.92 21.07
N ASN A 352 -15.13 11.35 21.06
CA ASN A 352 -14.75 12.66 20.54
C ASN A 352 -15.10 12.75 19.05
N LYS A 353 -15.88 13.77 18.68
CA LYS A 353 -16.34 14.00 17.30
C LYS A 353 -15.20 14.01 16.28
N LYS A 354 -14.01 14.50 16.64
CA LYS A 354 -12.83 14.52 15.74
C LYS A 354 -12.26 13.13 15.49
N ILE A 355 -12.23 12.28 16.52
CA ILE A 355 -11.77 10.89 16.39
C ILE A 355 -12.79 10.09 15.58
N ILE A 356 -14.08 10.28 15.86
CA ILE A 356 -15.16 9.66 15.08
C ILE A 356 -15.06 10.10 13.61
N LEU A 357 -14.94 11.40 13.33
CA LEU A 357 -14.82 11.91 11.97
C LEU A 357 -13.58 11.34 11.27
N PHE A 358 -12.41 11.32 11.93
CA PHE A 358 -11.20 10.71 11.39
C PHE A 358 -11.41 9.22 11.07
N THR A 359 -12.07 8.48 11.96
CA THR A 359 -12.38 7.06 11.76
C THR A 359 -13.29 6.86 10.55
N ILE A 360 -14.35 7.67 10.44
CA ILE A 360 -15.30 7.62 9.33
C ILE A 360 -14.59 7.92 8.01
N LEU A 361 -13.83 9.02 7.93
CA LEU A 361 -13.13 9.41 6.70
C LEU A 361 -12.11 8.36 6.26
N THR A 362 -11.33 7.81 7.20
CA THR A 362 -10.36 6.76 6.90
C THR A 362 -11.06 5.47 6.46
N SER A 363 -12.20 5.13 7.06
CA SER A 363 -13.01 3.96 6.69
C SER A 363 -13.63 4.13 5.30
N ILE A 364 -14.15 5.32 4.98
CA ILE A 364 -14.66 5.63 3.64
C ILE A 364 -13.53 5.47 2.62
N MET A 365 -12.35 6.04 2.87
CA MET A 365 -11.21 5.89 1.97
C MET A 365 -10.78 4.43 1.80
N PHE A 366 -10.77 3.64 2.87
CA PHE A 366 -10.52 2.19 2.80
C PHE A 366 -11.56 1.48 1.91
N VAL A 367 -12.85 1.71 2.15
CA VAL A 367 -13.95 1.08 1.39
C VAL A 367 -13.93 1.50 -0.07
N LEU A 368 -13.70 2.79 -0.35
CA LEU A 368 -13.58 3.28 -1.72
C LEU A 368 -12.39 2.62 -2.43
N THR A 369 -11.21 2.58 -1.80
CA THR A 369 -10.05 1.89 -2.36
C THR A 369 -10.34 0.41 -2.60
N PHE A 370 -11.01 -0.24 -1.65
CA PHE A 370 -11.41 -1.65 -1.76
C PHE A 370 -12.30 -1.89 -2.96
N PHE A 371 -13.39 -1.12 -3.04
CA PHE A 371 -14.40 -1.26 -4.06
C PHE A 371 -13.86 -0.93 -5.46
N PHE A 372 -13.13 0.16 -5.60
CA PHE A 372 -12.71 0.62 -6.93
C PHE A 372 -11.61 -0.24 -7.55
N MET A 373 -10.71 -0.83 -6.76
CA MET A 373 -9.76 -1.79 -7.31
C MET A 373 -10.45 -3.05 -7.85
N ILE A 374 -11.62 -3.42 -7.32
CA ILE A 374 -12.42 -4.54 -7.83
C ILE A 374 -13.22 -4.10 -9.06
N VAL A 375 -13.90 -2.95 -9.02
CA VAL A 375 -14.68 -2.41 -10.15
C VAL A 375 -13.80 -2.19 -11.38
N TYR A 376 -12.61 -1.62 -11.18
CA TYR A 376 -11.65 -1.43 -12.26
C TYR A 376 -11.07 -2.73 -12.77
N ARG A 377 -11.25 -3.82 -12.01
CA ARG A 377 -10.54 -5.07 -12.19
C ARG A 377 -9.03 -4.80 -12.23
N PHE A 378 -8.46 -4.37 -11.10
CA PHE A 378 -7.02 -4.41 -10.85
C PHE A 378 -6.63 -5.51 -9.86
N HIS A 379 -7.55 -5.87 -8.97
CA HIS A 379 -7.31 -6.85 -7.93
C HIS A 379 -8.50 -7.78 -7.78
N TRP A 380 -8.22 -9.03 -7.43
CA TRP A 380 -9.26 -9.95 -6.99
C TRP A 380 -9.75 -9.54 -5.62
N ILE A 381 -11.00 -9.88 -5.29
CA ILE A 381 -11.51 -9.57 -3.97
C ILE A 381 -10.69 -10.30 -2.88
N THR A 382 -10.16 -11.49 -3.17
CA THR A 382 -9.21 -12.16 -2.26
C THR A 382 -7.93 -11.38 -2.04
N ASP A 383 -7.37 -10.73 -3.07
CA ASP A 383 -6.14 -9.94 -2.96
C ASP A 383 -6.37 -8.75 -2.02
N MET A 384 -7.58 -8.17 -2.12
CA MET A 384 -8.05 -7.05 -1.33
C MET A 384 -8.39 -7.43 0.12
N ILE A 385 -8.84 -8.67 0.37
CA ILE A 385 -9.11 -9.21 1.73
C ILE A 385 -7.82 -9.68 2.41
N PHE A 386 -6.87 -10.21 1.65
CA PHE A 386 -5.63 -10.77 2.19
C PHE A 386 -4.75 -9.69 2.85
N THR A 387 -4.62 -8.50 2.25
CA THR A 387 -3.84 -7.40 2.83
C THR A 387 -4.33 -7.00 4.25
N PRO A 388 -5.64 -6.79 4.50
CA PRO A 388 -6.16 -6.61 5.85
C PRO A 388 -5.82 -7.74 6.82
N ILE A 389 -5.84 -9.01 6.38
CA ILE A 389 -5.44 -10.14 7.23
C ILE A 389 -3.97 -9.99 7.63
N LEU A 390 -3.07 -9.72 6.68
CA LEU A 390 -1.65 -9.46 6.97
C LEU A 390 -1.47 -8.31 7.96
N TYR A 391 -2.14 -7.18 7.73
CA TYR A 391 -2.11 -6.03 8.61
C TYR A 391 -2.51 -6.41 10.04
N PHE A 392 -3.62 -7.15 10.19
CA PHE A 392 -4.09 -7.63 11.49
C PHE A 392 -3.12 -8.63 12.14
N LEU A 393 -2.42 -9.45 11.38
CA LEU A 393 -1.38 -10.34 11.92
C LEU A 393 -0.17 -9.56 12.47
N PHE A 394 0.19 -8.43 11.86
CA PHE A 394 1.31 -7.58 12.32
C PHE A 394 0.94 -6.61 13.44
N LEU A 395 -0.34 -6.28 13.64
CA LEU A 395 -0.80 -5.39 14.73
C LEU A 395 -0.30 -5.83 16.13
N PRO A 396 -0.42 -7.11 16.56
CA PRO A 396 0.13 -7.56 17.84
C PRO A 396 1.66 -7.42 17.93
N ILE A 397 2.37 -7.63 16.82
CA ILE A 397 3.84 -7.51 16.80
C ILE A 397 4.23 -6.06 17.07
N ALA A 398 3.66 -5.11 16.34
CA ALA A 398 3.92 -3.70 16.59
C ALA A 398 3.54 -3.31 18.02
N TYR A 399 2.33 -3.66 18.46
CA TYR A 399 1.83 -3.28 19.77
C TYR A 399 2.67 -3.84 20.94
N PHE A 400 3.11 -5.10 20.87
CA PHE A 400 3.79 -5.75 21.99
C PHE A 400 5.32 -5.75 21.89
N LYS A 401 5.90 -5.54 20.70
CA LYS A 401 7.35 -5.70 20.48
C LYS A 401 8.05 -4.38 20.20
N THR A 402 7.42 -3.40 19.55
CA THR A 402 8.10 -2.19 19.10
C THR A 402 8.74 -1.42 20.26
N GLU A 403 8.00 -1.11 21.32
CA GLU A 403 8.55 -0.40 22.49
C GLU A 403 9.77 -1.13 23.08
N LYS A 404 9.71 -2.47 23.14
CA LYS A 404 10.81 -3.30 23.61
C LYS A 404 12.03 -3.24 22.68
N TRP A 405 11.83 -3.35 21.37
CA TRP A 405 12.91 -3.25 20.38
C TRP A 405 13.58 -1.89 20.41
N VAL A 406 12.78 -0.83 20.50
CA VAL A 406 13.27 0.55 20.60
C VAL A 406 14.15 0.72 21.84
N TYR A 407 13.71 0.27 23.01
CA TYR A 407 14.54 0.34 24.21
C TYR A 407 15.78 -0.54 24.14
N GLU A 408 15.71 -1.72 23.51
CA GLU A 408 16.90 -2.55 23.27
C GLU A 408 17.91 -1.86 22.35
N ILE A 409 17.45 -1.16 21.32
CA ILE A 409 18.30 -0.36 20.42
C ILE A 409 18.93 0.79 21.20
N PHE A 410 18.14 1.63 21.88
CA PHE A 410 18.69 2.73 22.69
C PHE A 410 19.69 2.23 23.73
N PHE A 411 19.42 1.10 24.36
CA PHE A 411 20.32 0.50 25.33
C PHE A 411 21.65 0.04 24.73
N ARG A 412 21.64 -0.46 23.48
CA ARG A 412 22.87 -0.83 22.77
C ARG A 412 23.73 0.41 22.49
N PHE A 413 23.12 1.52 22.09
CA PHE A 413 23.84 2.72 21.64
C PHE A 413 24.11 3.77 22.72
N ASN A 414 23.43 3.74 23.87
CA ASN A 414 23.66 4.71 24.94
C ASN A 414 24.96 4.38 25.73
N LYS A 415 25.86 5.37 25.83
CA LYS A 415 27.10 5.29 26.61
C LYS A 415 26.85 5.42 28.11
N ASN A 416 25.87 6.21 28.52
CA ASN A 416 25.56 6.53 29.93
C ASN A 416 24.38 5.68 30.42
N LYS A 417 24.58 4.37 30.44
CA LYS A 417 23.54 3.40 30.82
C LYS A 417 23.75 2.89 32.23
N GLU A 418 22.68 2.92 33.03
CA GLU A 418 22.61 2.21 34.31
C GLU A 418 21.44 1.23 34.28
N VAL A 419 21.62 0.04 34.84
CA VAL A 419 20.53 -0.91 35.05
C VAL A 419 20.12 -0.81 36.51
N LEU A 420 18.86 -0.43 36.73
CA LEU A 420 18.25 -0.36 38.04
C LEU A 420 17.45 -1.64 38.29
N ILE A 421 17.77 -2.35 39.35
CA ILE A 421 17.05 -3.57 39.75
C ILE A 421 16.14 -3.18 40.92
N LYS A 422 14.84 -3.06 40.65
CA LYS A 422 13.84 -2.76 41.67
C LYS A 422 13.17 -4.04 42.13
N ASN A 423 13.11 -4.25 43.45
CA ASN A 423 12.42 -5.39 44.04
C ASN A 423 11.00 -4.99 44.47
N ASN A 424 9.98 -5.48 43.76
CA ASN A 424 8.57 -5.28 44.07
C ASN A 424 7.95 -6.59 44.56
N GLY A 425 8.26 -6.97 45.81
CA GLY A 425 7.75 -8.18 46.46
C GLY A 425 8.23 -9.46 45.79
N ASN A 426 7.32 -10.17 45.10
CA ASN A 426 7.62 -11.42 44.38
C ASN A 426 8.13 -11.20 42.95
N ILE A 427 8.27 -9.95 42.50
CA ILE A 427 8.71 -9.58 41.16
C ILE A 427 9.95 -8.71 41.25
N ILE A 428 10.98 -9.07 40.48
CA ILE A 428 12.14 -8.23 40.23
C ILE A 428 11.94 -7.53 38.89
N GLU A 429 11.92 -6.20 38.93
CA GLU A 429 11.87 -5.33 37.77
C GLU A 429 13.29 -4.89 37.40
N PHE A 430 13.72 -5.25 36.20
CA PHE A 430 14.94 -4.73 35.60
C PHE A 430 14.55 -3.50 34.80
N LYS A 431 15.03 -2.34 35.24
CA LYS A 431 14.84 -1.04 34.61
C LYS A 431 16.16 -0.57 34.01
N ILE A 432 16.08 0.15 32.90
CA ILE A 432 17.22 0.88 32.35
C ILE A 432 16.99 2.34 32.68
N ALA A 433 17.96 2.96 33.36
CA ALA A 433 18.00 4.40 33.52
C ALA A 433 18.77 5.02 32.35
N MET A 434 18.12 5.93 31.64
CA MET A 434 18.74 6.79 30.63
C MET A 434 18.32 8.23 30.93
N ASN A 435 19.29 9.13 31.14
CA ASN A 435 19.02 10.56 31.35
C ASN A 435 17.90 10.84 32.38
N LYS A 436 17.94 10.14 33.53
CA LYS A 436 16.97 10.20 34.65
C LYS A 436 15.60 9.54 34.41
N GLU A 437 15.32 8.99 33.23
CA GLU A 437 14.14 8.15 32.98
C GLU A 437 14.47 6.67 33.21
N ALA A 438 13.71 5.99 34.07
CA ALA A 438 13.85 4.55 34.34
C ALA A 438 12.75 3.75 33.65
N VAL A 439 13.11 2.93 32.67
CA VAL A 439 12.15 2.14 31.88
C VAL A 439 12.29 0.66 32.21
N VAL A 440 11.19 0.01 32.61
CA VAL A 440 11.15 -1.45 32.81
C VAL A 440 11.29 -2.15 31.48
N PHE A 441 12.36 -2.91 31.29
CA PHE A 441 12.57 -3.74 30.08
C PHE A 441 12.36 -5.23 30.34
N LYS A 442 12.42 -5.66 31.61
CA LYS A 442 12.14 -7.05 31.99
C LYS A 442 11.58 -7.16 33.39
N THR A 443 10.58 -8.01 33.55
CA THR A 443 10.11 -8.48 34.86
C THR A 443 10.38 -9.97 35.00
N LYS A 444 10.79 -10.40 36.19
CA LYS A 444 10.99 -11.81 36.54
C LYS A 444 10.39 -12.07 37.91
N LYS A 445 9.73 -13.21 38.09
CA LYS A 445 9.43 -13.70 39.44
C LYS A 445 10.74 -13.90 40.20
N LYS A 446 10.75 -13.48 41.47
CA LYS A 446 11.88 -13.63 42.39
C LYS A 446 12.31 -15.10 42.46
N GLY A 447 13.62 -15.35 42.53
CA GLY A 447 14.20 -16.70 42.57
C GLY A 447 15.27 -16.93 41.50
N LYS A 448 15.65 -18.21 41.29
CA LYS A 448 16.77 -18.61 40.41
C LYS A 448 16.74 -17.95 39.02
N LYS A 449 15.54 -17.80 38.44
CA LYS A 449 15.37 -17.18 37.10
C LYS A 449 15.72 -15.69 37.06
N ALA A 450 15.50 -14.95 38.15
CA ALA A 450 15.86 -13.54 38.23
C ALA A 450 17.37 -13.36 38.43
N PHE A 451 17.97 -14.14 39.34
CA PHE A 451 19.43 -14.14 39.55
C PHE A 451 20.20 -14.54 38.30
N LYS A 452 19.77 -15.60 37.60
CA LYS A 452 20.39 -16.01 36.32
C LYS A 452 20.30 -14.90 35.27
N TYR A 453 19.24 -14.09 35.30
CA TYR A 453 19.07 -12.98 34.38
C TYR A 453 19.96 -11.78 34.75
N GLU A 454 20.06 -11.45 36.04
CA GLU A 454 21.01 -10.44 36.54
C GLU A 454 22.45 -10.80 36.15
N TYR A 455 22.86 -12.05 36.40
CA TYR A 455 24.18 -12.55 36.01
C TYR A 455 24.40 -12.44 34.49
N LYS A 456 23.40 -12.81 33.68
CA LYS A 456 23.48 -12.68 32.22
C LYS A 456 23.66 -11.22 31.76
N ILE A 457 23.02 -10.27 32.45
CA ILE A 457 23.22 -8.84 32.16
C ILE A 457 24.64 -8.42 32.50
N LYS A 458 25.14 -8.78 33.70
CA LYS A 458 26.52 -8.50 34.14
C LYS A 458 27.56 -9.04 33.15
N ALA A 459 27.41 -10.31 32.77
CA ALA A 459 28.33 -10.96 31.84
C ALA A 459 28.28 -10.35 30.42
N LYS A 460 27.08 -10.01 29.92
CA LYS A 460 26.92 -9.45 28.58
C LYS A 460 27.34 -7.97 28.50
N TYR A 461 27.27 -7.25 29.62
CA TYR A 461 27.57 -5.83 29.69
C TYR A 461 28.42 -5.50 30.93
N PRO A 462 29.73 -5.81 30.89
CA PRO A 462 30.61 -5.64 32.05
C PRO A 462 30.78 -4.17 32.47
N ASN A 463 30.70 -3.23 31.52
CA ASN A 463 30.89 -1.80 31.78
C ASN A 463 29.62 -1.08 32.29
N LEU A 464 28.59 -1.83 32.65
CA LEU A 464 27.27 -1.28 32.96
C LEU A 464 27.10 -1.14 34.47
N SER A 465 26.85 0.07 34.95
CA SER A 465 26.53 0.34 36.36
C SER A 465 25.20 -0.34 36.71
N ILE A 466 25.21 -1.24 37.69
CA ILE A 466 24.02 -1.93 38.18
C ILE A 466 23.73 -1.45 39.59
N LYS A 467 22.60 -0.78 39.78
CA LYS A 467 22.13 -0.30 41.09
C LYS A 467 20.89 -1.08 41.50
N ARG A 468 20.84 -1.53 42.76
CA ARG A 468 19.61 -2.05 43.36
C ARG A 468 18.89 -0.89 44.04
N ILE A 469 17.60 -0.73 43.77
CA ILE A 469 16.75 0.32 44.36
C ILE A 469 15.56 -0.31 45.06
#